data_AF-A0A1U9K961-F1
#
_entry.id   AF-A0A1U9K961-F1
#
_cell.length_a   1.000
_cell.length_b   1.000
_cell.length_c   1.000
_cell.angle_alpha   90.00
_cell.angle_beta   90.00
_cell.angle_gamma   90.00
#
_symmetry.space_group_name_H-M   'P 1'
#
loop_
_entity.id
_entity.type
_entity.pdbx_description
1 polymer ?
#
loop_
_entity_poly.entity_id
_entity_poly.type
_entity_poly.pdbx_seq_one_letter_code
_entity_poly.pdbx_strand_id
1 'polypeptide(L)'
;MVSARYHLVTVMSVFLALGLGILLGGSLGQQWLSEKQQGLIDQLERHYDEQVTQNRELSASLNKVQKAYRKEKDKTDELLRLTVGDALSDRFFVVYSSDHRQAKRLKKMIEWAGGHARTLDSLTYTQDDVDAVVLMGDSYLDQVNRDVLRDLQLLYGAPIVVHTTTEAAREWQGARIYPYNGSLSEVLSEYKFLKFLQEVIPPP
;
A
#
# COMPACT_ATOMS: atom_id res chain seq x y z
N MET A 1 -68.57 30.25 32.09
CA MET A 1 -69.54 29.29 31.50
C MET A 1 -68.97 28.84 30.16
N VAL A 2 -68.61 27.56 30.04
CA VAL A 2 -68.19 26.98 28.75
C VAL A 2 -69.40 27.02 27.81
N SER A 3 -69.29 27.69 26.67
CA SER A 3 -70.39 27.88 25.72
C SER A 3 -70.72 26.55 25.02
N ALA A 4 -72.00 26.29 24.70
CA ALA A 4 -72.46 25.05 24.04
C ALA A 4 -71.70 24.68 22.75
N ARG A 5 -71.11 25.68 22.07
CA ARG A 5 -70.23 25.48 20.91
C ARG A 5 -68.98 24.65 21.24
N TYR A 6 -68.40 24.82 22.44
CA TYR A 6 -67.23 24.05 22.85
C TYR A 6 -67.56 22.58 23.05
N HIS A 7 -68.70 22.24 23.67
CA HIS A 7 -69.12 20.85 23.82
C HIS A 7 -69.33 20.14 22.48
N LEU A 8 -69.90 20.84 21.49
CA LEU A 8 -70.13 20.28 20.17
C LEU A 8 -68.81 19.98 19.45
N VAL A 9 -67.84 20.89 19.52
CA VAL A 9 -66.48 20.67 18.99
C VAL A 9 -65.80 19.50 19.69
N THR A 10 -65.90 19.38 21.02
CA THR A 10 -65.28 18.26 21.75
C THR A 10 -65.90 16.91 21.36
N VAL A 11 -67.21 16.84 21.22
CA VAL A 11 -67.91 15.61 20.80
C VAL A 11 -67.53 15.24 19.36
N MET A 12 -67.47 16.20 18.43
CA MET A 12 -67.01 15.93 17.07
C MET A 12 -65.57 15.40 17.04
N SER A 13 -64.67 15.98 17.84
CA SER A 13 -63.29 15.52 17.94
C SER A 13 -63.19 14.08 18.49
N VAL A 14 -64.00 13.73 19.50
CA VAL A 14 -64.04 12.37 20.04
C VAL A 14 -64.55 11.37 19.00
N PHE A 15 -65.62 11.70 18.27
CA PHE A 15 -66.14 10.82 17.21
C PHE A 15 -65.18 10.69 16.03
N LEU A 16 -64.47 11.76 15.64
CA LEU A 16 -63.43 11.70 14.61
C LEU A 16 -62.25 10.83 15.04
N ALA A 17 -61.78 10.98 16.28
CA ALA A 17 -60.72 10.17 16.83
C ALA A 17 -61.12 8.68 16.88
N LEU A 18 -62.37 8.39 17.24
CA LEU A 18 -62.90 7.02 17.28
C LEU A 18 -63.06 6.42 15.88
N GLY A 19 -63.59 7.19 14.93
CA GLY A 19 -63.73 6.77 13.53
C GLY A 19 -62.38 6.49 12.87
N LEU A 20 -61.39 7.36 13.08
CA LEU A 20 -60.01 7.14 12.65
C LEU A 20 -59.37 5.95 13.36
N GLY A 21 -59.60 5.79 14.67
CA GLY A 21 -59.11 4.66 15.44
C GLY A 21 -59.64 3.32 14.93
N ILE A 22 -60.92 3.25 14.55
CA ILE A 22 -61.53 2.04 13.98
C ILE A 22 -61.08 1.81 12.52
N LEU A 23 -60.90 2.87 11.72
CA LEU A 23 -60.39 2.73 10.35
C LEU A 23 -58.94 2.24 10.32
N LEU A 24 -58.09 2.77 11.20
CA LEU A 24 -56.68 2.41 11.28
C LEU A 24 -56.45 1.11 12.05
N GLY A 25 -57.21 0.86 13.11
CA GLY A 25 -57.10 -0.33 13.96
C GLY A 25 -58.02 -1.49 13.57
N GLY A 26 -58.96 -1.25 12.64
CA GLY A 26 -59.83 -2.27 12.07
C GLY A 26 -59.15 -3.05 10.94
N SER A 27 -59.84 -4.09 10.45
CA SER A 27 -59.28 -5.04 9.46
C SER A 27 -58.75 -4.36 8.18
N LEU A 28 -59.36 -3.27 7.74
CA LEU A 28 -58.94 -2.50 6.55
C LEU A 28 -57.56 -1.84 6.73
N GLY A 29 -57.29 -1.22 7.89
CA GLY A 29 -56.00 -0.60 8.18
C GLY A 29 -54.88 -1.62 8.33
N GLN A 30 -55.18 -2.77 8.96
CA GLN A 30 -54.25 -3.87 9.13
C GLN A 30 -53.81 -4.47 7.78
N GLN A 31 -54.76 -4.67 6.86
CA GLN A 31 -54.49 -5.27 5.55
C GLN A 31 -53.67 -4.34 4.65
N TRP A 32 -54.00 -3.04 4.61
CA TRP A 32 -53.23 -2.05 3.87
C TRP A 32 -51.80 -1.88 4.40
N LEU A 33 -51.62 -1.90 5.72
CA LEU A 33 -50.30 -1.82 6.35
C LEU A 33 -49.47 -3.07 6.06
N SER A 34 -50.08 -4.26 6.12
CA SER A 34 -49.43 -5.53 5.81
C SER A 34 -48.94 -5.59 4.36
N GLU A 35 -49.76 -5.17 3.39
CA GLU A 35 -49.35 -5.13 1.97
C GLU A 35 -48.18 -4.17 1.73
N LYS A 36 -48.19 -3.00 2.39
CA LYS A 36 -47.09 -2.03 2.31
C LYS A 36 -45.80 -2.56 2.94
N GLN A 37 -45.89 -3.26 4.06
CA GLN A 37 -44.75 -3.90 4.70
C GLN A 37 -44.18 -5.02 3.83
N GLN A 38 -45.03 -5.85 3.22
CA GLN A 38 -44.59 -6.92 2.32
C GLN A 38 -43.84 -6.36 1.11
N GLY A 39 -44.40 -5.34 0.45
CA GLY A 39 -43.74 -4.72 -0.72
C GLY A 39 -42.41 -4.03 -0.39
N LEU A 40 -42.26 -3.49 0.82
CA LEU A 40 -40.99 -2.95 1.32
C LEU A 40 -39.96 -4.06 1.55
N ILE A 41 -40.37 -5.18 2.13
CA ILE A 41 -39.48 -6.35 2.34
C ILE A 41 -39.03 -6.91 0.99
N ASP A 42 -39.95 -7.09 0.03
CA ASP A 42 -39.63 -7.61 -1.30
C ASP A 42 -38.68 -6.67 -2.09
N GLN A 43 -38.77 -5.36 -1.85
CA GLN A 43 -37.83 -4.40 -2.43
C GLN A 43 -36.47 -4.47 -1.75
N LEU A 44 -36.44 -4.64 -0.42
CA LEU A 44 -35.20 -4.79 0.34
C LEU A 44 -34.45 -6.05 -0.06
N GLU A 45 -35.16 -7.17 -0.22
CA GLU A 45 -34.61 -8.47 -0.62
C GLU A 45 -33.98 -8.37 -2.02
N ARG A 46 -34.68 -7.76 -2.98
CA ARG A 46 -34.13 -7.51 -4.32
C ARG A 46 -32.86 -6.65 -4.30
N HIS A 47 -32.86 -5.55 -3.54
CA HIS A 47 -31.67 -4.71 -3.42
C HIS A 47 -30.51 -5.43 -2.72
N TYR A 48 -30.82 -6.27 -1.73
CA TYR A 48 -29.82 -7.09 -1.05
C TYR A 48 -29.18 -8.09 -2.03
N ASP A 49 -30.00 -8.81 -2.80
CA ASP A 49 -29.51 -9.78 -3.79
C ASP A 49 -28.69 -9.12 -4.91
N GLU A 50 -29.10 -7.95 -5.38
CA GLU A 50 -28.33 -7.14 -6.32
C GLU A 50 -26.96 -6.76 -5.73
N GLN A 51 -26.93 -6.27 -4.48
CA GLN A 51 -25.68 -5.89 -3.83
C GLN A 51 -24.76 -7.09 -3.58
N VAL A 52 -25.31 -8.24 -3.17
CA VAL A 52 -24.53 -9.48 -3.00
C VAL A 52 -23.93 -9.92 -4.34
N THR A 53 -24.70 -9.82 -5.42
CA THR A 53 -24.24 -10.17 -6.77
C THR A 53 -23.12 -9.24 -7.23
N GLN A 54 -23.31 -7.93 -7.12
CA GLN A 54 -22.30 -6.93 -7.47
C GLN A 54 -21.01 -7.10 -6.65
N ASN A 55 -21.13 -7.41 -5.36
CA ASN A 55 -19.97 -7.64 -4.50
C ASN A 55 -19.19 -8.91 -4.95
N ARG A 56 -19.90 -9.99 -5.30
CA ARG A 56 -19.27 -11.20 -5.84
C ARG A 56 -18.57 -10.93 -7.17
N GLU A 57 -19.19 -10.20 -8.09
CA GLU A 57 -18.60 -9.82 -9.38
C GLU A 57 -17.37 -8.92 -9.22
N LEU A 58 -17.44 -7.94 -8.31
CA LEU A 58 -16.33 -7.06 -8.00
C LEU A 58 -15.16 -7.85 -7.40
N SER A 59 -15.45 -8.72 -6.44
CA SER A 59 -14.45 -9.60 -5.82
C SER A 59 -13.79 -10.54 -6.86
N ALA A 60 -14.58 -11.11 -7.77
CA ALA A 60 -14.05 -11.94 -8.86
C ALA A 60 -13.17 -11.13 -9.82
N SER A 61 -13.56 -9.89 -10.13
CA SER A 61 -12.79 -8.98 -10.98
C SER A 61 -11.47 -8.58 -10.34
N LEU A 62 -11.48 -8.21 -9.05
CA LEU A 62 -10.26 -7.92 -8.29
C LEU A 62 -9.31 -9.11 -8.25
N ASN A 63 -9.83 -10.31 -8.00
CA ASN A 63 -9.03 -11.54 -8.02
C ASN A 63 -8.42 -11.80 -9.40
N LYS A 64 -9.16 -11.56 -10.49
CA LYS A 64 -8.67 -11.73 -11.86
C LYS A 64 -7.55 -10.74 -12.18
N VAL A 65 -7.74 -9.47 -11.86
CA VAL A 65 -6.73 -8.41 -12.06
C VAL A 65 -5.48 -8.68 -11.22
N GLN A 66 -5.64 -9.07 -9.95
CA GLN A 66 -4.50 -9.36 -9.09
C GLN A 66 -3.71 -10.59 -9.56
N LYS A 67 -4.39 -11.63 -10.08
CA LYS A 67 -3.71 -12.78 -10.70
C LYS A 67 -2.95 -12.39 -11.96
N ALA A 68 -3.54 -11.57 -12.83
CA ALA A 68 -2.87 -11.08 -14.03
C ALA A 68 -1.63 -10.26 -13.68
N TYR A 69 -1.75 -9.32 -12.72
CA TYR A 69 -0.65 -8.51 -12.22
C TYR A 69 0.48 -9.36 -11.63
N ARG A 70 0.16 -10.36 -10.81
CA ARG A 70 1.17 -11.29 -10.26
C ARG A 70 1.90 -12.05 -11.37
N LYS A 71 1.15 -12.60 -12.33
CA LYS A 71 1.74 -13.35 -13.47
C LYS A 71 2.65 -12.47 -14.33
N GLU A 72 2.27 -11.22 -14.56
CA GLU A 72 3.11 -10.27 -15.29
C GLU A 72 4.37 -9.95 -14.49
N LYS A 73 4.23 -9.65 -13.20
CA LYS A 73 5.37 -9.38 -12.31
C LYS A 73 6.34 -10.55 -12.23
N ASP A 74 5.84 -11.78 -12.09
CA ASP A 74 6.66 -12.99 -12.02
C ASP A 74 7.50 -13.17 -13.30
N LYS A 75 6.92 -12.88 -14.47
CA LYS A 75 7.66 -12.89 -15.74
C LYS A 75 8.75 -11.83 -15.78
N THR A 76 8.46 -10.63 -15.30
CA THR A 76 9.44 -9.55 -15.32
C THR A 76 10.60 -9.82 -14.35
N ASP A 77 10.30 -10.40 -13.18
CA ASP A 77 11.30 -10.84 -12.20
C ASP A 77 12.18 -11.98 -12.78
N GLU A 78 11.57 -12.92 -13.52
CA GLU A 78 12.31 -13.99 -14.22
C GLU A 78 13.27 -13.43 -15.29
N LEU A 79 12.79 -12.48 -16.10
CA LEU A 79 13.62 -11.80 -17.11
C LEU A 79 14.78 -11.04 -16.46
N LEU A 80 14.53 -10.35 -15.34
CA LEU A 80 15.59 -9.66 -14.59
C LEU A 80 16.66 -10.66 -14.17
N ARG A 81 16.28 -11.77 -13.50
CA ARG A 81 17.21 -12.80 -13.04
C ARG A 81 18.07 -13.37 -14.17
N LEU A 82 17.47 -13.63 -15.34
CA LEU A 82 18.21 -14.12 -16.52
C LEU A 82 19.19 -13.07 -17.09
N THR A 83 18.89 -11.78 -16.91
CA THR A 83 19.69 -10.68 -17.45
C THR A 83 20.85 -10.31 -16.53
N VAL A 84 20.65 -10.34 -15.20
CA VAL A 84 21.69 -9.95 -14.23
C VAL A 84 22.69 -11.06 -13.94
N GLY A 85 22.33 -12.34 -14.11
CA GLY A 85 23.27 -13.45 -13.96
C GLY A 85 24.04 -13.40 -12.63
N ASP A 86 25.36 -13.53 -12.69
CA ASP A 86 26.27 -13.46 -11.54
C ASP A 86 27.05 -12.13 -11.48
N ALA A 87 26.40 -11.02 -11.88
CA ALA A 87 27.02 -9.71 -12.02
C ALA A 87 27.69 -9.16 -10.75
N LEU A 88 27.28 -9.64 -9.57
CA LEU A 88 27.83 -9.24 -8.28
C LEU A 88 28.76 -10.29 -7.66
N SER A 89 28.91 -11.49 -8.24
CA SER A 89 30.02 -12.44 -7.97
C SER A 89 30.37 -12.65 -6.49
N ASP A 90 29.39 -13.08 -5.68
CA ASP A 90 29.53 -13.42 -4.24
C ASP A 90 29.83 -12.24 -3.28
N ARG A 91 29.71 -11.00 -3.77
CA ARG A 91 30.01 -9.79 -2.98
C ARG A 91 28.98 -9.51 -1.89
N PHE A 92 29.44 -8.98 -0.77
CA PHE A 92 28.60 -8.72 0.40
C PHE A 92 28.21 -7.24 0.54
N PHE A 93 26.91 -6.99 0.63
CA PHE A 93 26.30 -5.68 0.69
C PHE A 93 25.55 -5.47 1.99
N VAL A 94 25.70 -4.30 2.59
CA VAL A 94 24.82 -3.85 3.68
C VAL A 94 23.84 -2.82 3.13
N VAL A 95 22.55 -3.07 3.30
CA VAL A 95 21.46 -2.21 2.83
C VAL A 95 20.79 -1.55 4.03
N TYR A 96 20.91 -0.24 4.15
CA TYR A 96 20.19 0.56 5.14
C TYR A 96 18.91 1.13 4.53
N SER A 97 17.76 0.75 5.09
CA SER A 97 16.45 1.26 4.65
C SER A 97 15.42 1.14 5.76
N SER A 98 14.66 2.20 6.02
CA SER A 98 13.51 2.15 6.95
C SER A 98 12.28 1.50 6.27
N ASP A 99 12.25 1.48 4.93
CA ASP A 99 11.22 0.80 4.16
C ASP A 99 11.56 -0.69 3.95
N HIS A 100 10.97 -1.52 4.81
CA HIS A 100 11.14 -2.98 4.78
C HIS A 100 10.76 -3.61 3.42
N ARG A 101 9.81 -3.02 2.69
CA ARG A 101 9.38 -3.56 1.38
C ARG A 101 10.47 -3.33 0.34
N GLN A 102 11.02 -2.12 0.30
CA GLN A 102 12.12 -1.78 -0.62
C GLN A 102 13.40 -2.53 -0.24
N ALA A 103 13.74 -2.59 1.05
CA ALA A 103 14.89 -3.34 1.57
C ALA A 103 14.85 -4.81 1.13
N LYS A 104 13.69 -5.47 1.33
CA LYS A 104 13.51 -6.87 0.95
C LYS A 104 13.58 -7.08 -0.56
N ARG A 105 13.09 -6.12 -1.35
CA ARG A 105 13.17 -6.17 -2.82
C ARG A 105 14.62 -6.04 -3.29
N LEU A 106 15.35 -5.07 -2.76
CA LEU A 106 16.75 -4.86 -3.09
C LEU A 106 17.64 -6.04 -2.68
N LYS A 107 17.42 -6.59 -1.49
CA LYS A 107 18.10 -7.82 -1.05
C LYS A 107 17.92 -8.95 -2.06
N LYS A 108 16.69 -9.22 -2.50
CA LYS A 108 16.41 -10.25 -3.51
C LYS A 108 17.10 -9.98 -4.84
N MET A 109 17.15 -8.71 -5.27
CA MET A 109 17.82 -8.34 -6.51
C MET A 109 19.33 -8.58 -6.45
N ILE A 110 19.96 -8.23 -5.32
CA ILE A 110 21.38 -8.51 -5.09
C ILE A 110 21.63 -10.03 -5.09
N GLU A 111 20.78 -10.80 -4.41
CA GLU A 111 20.82 -12.28 -4.41
C GLU A 111 20.64 -12.88 -5.80
N TRP A 112 19.74 -12.32 -6.62
CA TRP A 112 19.55 -12.76 -8.02
C TRP A 112 20.74 -12.45 -8.91
N ALA A 113 21.50 -11.40 -8.60
CA ALA A 113 22.72 -11.04 -9.29
C ALA A 113 23.96 -11.78 -8.74
N GLY A 114 23.76 -12.76 -7.85
CA GLY A 114 24.82 -13.58 -7.27
C GLY A 114 25.58 -12.95 -6.10
N GLY A 115 25.10 -11.81 -5.58
CA GLY A 115 25.65 -11.18 -4.38
C GLY A 115 24.90 -11.58 -3.11
N HIS A 116 25.40 -11.13 -1.97
CA HIS A 116 24.79 -11.31 -0.66
C HIS A 116 24.41 -9.98 -0.05
N ALA A 117 23.21 -9.87 0.53
CA ALA A 117 22.79 -8.62 1.17
C ALA A 117 22.21 -8.83 2.58
N ARG A 118 22.63 -7.97 3.50
CA ARG A 118 22.07 -7.80 4.85
C ARG A 118 21.31 -6.49 4.92
N THR A 119 20.04 -6.54 5.31
CA THR A 119 19.20 -5.36 5.48
C THR A 119 19.21 -4.92 6.94
N LEU A 120 19.40 -3.63 7.19
CA LEU A 120 19.38 -3.02 8.50
C LEU A 120 18.37 -1.86 8.51
N ASP A 121 17.47 -1.88 9.49
CA ASP A 121 16.37 -0.90 9.58
C ASP A 121 16.76 0.37 10.35
N SER A 122 17.93 0.33 11.00
CA SER A 122 18.53 1.43 11.75
C SER A 122 19.98 1.55 11.32
N LEU A 123 20.53 2.78 11.37
CA LEU A 123 21.95 3.08 11.17
C LEU A 123 22.81 2.57 12.34
N THR A 124 22.65 1.29 12.67
CA THR A 124 23.47 0.60 13.64
C THR A 124 24.73 0.12 12.94
N TYR A 125 25.88 0.51 13.49
CA TYR A 125 27.18 0.13 12.98
C TYR A 125 27.45 -1.35 13.25
N THR A 126 27.84 -2.10 12.22
CA THR A 126 28.32 -3.48 12.36
C THR A 126 29.73 -3.57 11.77
N GLN A 127 30.63 -4.30 12.42
CA GLN A 127 31.97 -4.59 11.88
C GLN A 127 31.92 -5.81 10.96
N ASP A 128 31.10 -5.73 9.91
CA ASP A 128 31.14 -6.71 8.83
C ASP A 128 32.16 -6.22 7.80
N ASP A 129 32.99 -7.13 7.28
CA ASP A 129 33.75 -6.87 6.06
C ASP A 129 32.76 -6.87 4.88
N VAL A 130 32.60 -5.73 4.22
CA VAL A 130 31.56 -5.48 3.21
C VAL A 130 32.19 -4.90 1.95
N ASP A 131 31.72 -5.32 0.78
CA ASP A 131 32.15 -4.78 -0.50
C ASP A 131 31.55 -3.39 -0.76
N ALA A 132 30.32 -3.15 -0.30
CA ALA A 132 29.66 -1.85 -0.41
C ALA A 132 28.53 -1.68 0.61
N VAL A 133 28.28 -0.43 0.97
CA VAL A 133 27.12 -0.04 1.78
C VAL A 133 26.12 0.70 0.90
N VAL A 134 24.90 0.19 0.79
CA VAL A 134 23.80 0.85 0.09
C VAL A 134 22.89 1.53 1.10
N LEU A 135 22.75 2.84 0.98
CA LEU A 135 21.91 3.66 1.82
C LEU A 135 20.72 4.15 1.01
N MET A 136 19.51 3.74 1.40
CA MET A 136 18.27 4.22 0.78
C MET A 136 17.98 5.63 1.28
N GLY A 137 18.54 6.62 0.59
CA GLY A 137 18.45 8.04 0.89
C GLY A 137 17.02 8.52 1.10
N ASP A 138 16.06 8.12 0.26
CA ASP A 138 14.64 8.51 0.41
C ASP A 138 14.04 8.16 1.78
N SER A 139 14.54 7.08 2.40
CA SER A 139 14.12 6.62 3.71
C SER A 139 14.74 7.40 4.88
N TYR A 140 15.80 8.18 4.62
CA TYR A 140 16.61 8.86 5.62
C TYR A 140 17.08 10.26 5.17
N LEU A 141 16.37 10.93 4.24
CA LEU A 141 16.80 12.21 3.64
C LEU A 141 17.13 13.27 4.71
N ASP A 142 16.40 13.26 5.83
CA ASP A 142 16.57 14.21 6.94
C ASP A 142 17.70 13.83 7.92
N GLN A 143 18.17 12.58 7.88
CA GLN A 143 19.16 12.03 8.82
C GLN A 143 20.53 11.82 8.17
N VAL A 144 20.58 11.69 6.84
CA VAL A 144 21.80 11.49 6.07
C VAL A 144 22.44 12.84 5.80
N ASN A 145 23.50 13.16 6.55
CA ASN A 145 24.35 14.31 6.29
C ASN A 145 25.77 13.87 5.92
N ARG A 146 26.63 14.84 5.57
CA ARG A 146 28.03 14.54 5.21
C ARG A 146 28.83 13.88 6.33
N ASP A 147 28.51 14.15 7.59
CA ASP A 147 29.22 13.59 8.73
C ASP A 147 28.87 12.11 8.92
N VAL A 148 27.59 11.75 8.86
CA VAL A 148 27.11 10.35 8.90
C VAL A 148 27.72 9.53 7.75
N LEU A 149 27.76 10.10 6.54
CA LEU A 149 28.38 9.42 5.40
C LEU A 149 29.90 9.22 5.59
N ARG A 150 30.60 10.19 6.19
CA ARG A 150 32.02 10.04 6.53
C ARG A 150 32.24 9.00 7.61
N ASP A 151 31.42 8.98 8.65
CA ASP A 151 31.51 8.01 9.74
C ASP A 151 31.29 6.59 9.22
N LEU A 152 30.27 6.39 8.37
CA LEU A 152 30.03 5.11 7.70
C LEU A 152 31.21 4.70 6.82
N GLN A 153 31.83 5.65 6.12
CA GLN A 153 32.96 5.37 5.23
C GLN A 153 34.19 4.95 6.05
N LEU A 154 34.45 5.61 7.18
CA LEU A 154 35.54 5.27 8.09
C LEU A 154 35.31 3.92 8.76
N LEU A 155 34.06 3.59 9.09
CA LEU A 155 33.72 2.36 9.80
C LEU A 155 33.80 1.12 8.92
N TYR A 156 33.23 1.20 7.72
CA TYR A 156 33.19 0.05 6.80
C TYR A 156 34.39 -0.01 5.86
N GLY A 157 35.10 1.10 5.62
CA GLY A 157 36.21 1.14 4.66
C GLY A 157 35.80 0.88 3.20
N ALA A 158 34.50 0.80 2.93
CA ALA A 158 33.88 0.39 1.67
C ALA A 158 33.22 1.59 0.96
N PRO A 159 33.01 1.51 -0.37
CA PRO A 159 32.19 2.50 -1.08
C PRO A 159 30.77 2.56 -0.54
N ILE A 160 30.24 3.78 -0.41
CA ILE A 160 28.85 4.03 0.00
C ILE A 160 28.06 4.45 -1.23
N VAL A 161 26.98 3.73 -1.51
CA VAL A 161 26.03 4.04 -2.57
C VAL A 161 24.78 4.62 -1.94
N VAL A 162 24.44 5.86 -2.27
CA VAL A 162 23.24 6.52 -1.75
C VAL A 162 22.17 6.53 -2.83
N HIS A 163 21.12 5.74 -2.64
CA HIS A 163 19.98 5.66 -3.54
C HIS A 163 18.94 6.73 -3.19
N THR A 164 18.55 7.58 -4.13
CA THR A 164 17.50 8.59 -3.95
C THR A 164 16.62 8.67 -5.19
N THR A 165 15.38 9.16 -5.03
CA THR A 165 14.52 9.58 -6.15
C THR A 165 14.50 11.10 -6.31
N THR A 166 15.16 11.83 -5.41
CA THR A 166 15.21 13.29 -5.39
C THR A 166 16.57 13.81 -5.86
N GLU A 167 16.62 15.03 -6.41
CA GLU A 167 17.90 15.62 -6.86
C GLU A 167 18.87 15.97 -5.71
N ALA A 168 18.43 15.84 -4.45
CA ALA A 168 19.19 16.18 -3.25
C ALA A 168 20.54 15.44 -3.14
N ALA A 169 20.66 14.25 -3.74
CA ALA A 169 21.90 13.47 -3.63
C ALA A 169 23.10 14.01 -4.42
N ARG A 170 22.92 15.02 -5.28
CA ARG A 170 24.06 15.70 -5.93
C ARG A 170 25.00 16.35 -4.90
N GLU A 171 24.48 16.72 -3.73
CA GLU A 171 25.27 17.36 -2.67
C GLU A 171 26.13 16.38 -1.85
N TRP A 172 25.91 15.09 -1.99
CA TRP A 172 26.57 14.03 -1.21
C TRP A 172 27.77 13.40 -1.92
N GLN A 173 28.24 13.99 -3.01
CA GLN A 173 29.42 13.51 -3.72
C GLN A 173 30.69 13.69 -2.87
N GLY A 174 31.46 12.61 -2.73
CA GLY A 174 32.68 12.57 -1.94
C GLY A 174 33.58 11.40 -2.33
N ALA A 175 34.76 11.31 -1.73
CA ALA A 175 35.67 10.19 -1.97
C ALA A 175 34.94 8.88 -1.62
N ARG A 176 34.68 8.01 -2.60
CA ARG A 176 33.96 6.73 -2.44
C ARG A 176 32.49 6.84 -1.98
N ILE A 177 31.83 7.99 -2.18
CA ILE A 177 30.37 8.15 -2.00
C ILE A 177 29.73 8.38 -3.36
N TYR A 178 28.78 7.51 -3.72
CA TYR A 178 28.21 7.41 -5.05
C TYR A 178 26.69 7.56 -5.01
N PRO A 179 26.16 8.75 -5.35
CA PRO A 179 24.73 8.95 -5.41
C PRO A 179 24.15 8.29 -6.67
N TYR A 180 23.08 7.52 -6.50
CA TYR A 180 22.26 7.00 -7.60
C TYR A 180 20.87 7.65 -7.55
N ASN A 181 20.51 8.34 -8.62
CA ASN A 181 19.17 8.90 -8.78
C ASN A 181 18.35 8.01 -9.72
N GLY A 182 17.31 7.38 -9.18
CA GLY A 182 16.42 6.53 -9.95
C GLY A 182 15.36 5.89 -9.08
N SER A 183 14.27 5.42 -9.68
CA SER A 183 13.24 4.67 -8.95
C SER A 183 13.54 3.17 -9.01
N LEU A 184 13.44 2.45 -7.88
CA LEU A 184 13.45 0.97 -7.85
C LEU A 184 12.05 0.35 -8.03
N SER A 185 11.09 1.10 -8.58
CA SER A 185 9.75 0.57 -8.88
C SER A 185 9.73 -0.28 -10.15
N GLU A 186 10.61 0.02 -11.10
CA GLU A 186 10.61 -0.54 -12.47
C GLU A 186 11.84 -1.40 -12.75
N VAL A 187 11.65 -2.51 -13.48
CA VAL A 187 12.71 -3.51 -13.72
C VAL A 187 13.90 -2.96 -14.51
N LEU A 188 13.67 -2.04 -15.45
CA LEU A 188 14.78 -1.41 -16.17
C LEU A 188 15.66 -0.56 -15.23
N SER A 189 15.03 0.13 -14.29
CA SER A 189 15.73 0.97 -13.31
C SER A 189 16.43 0.15 -12.24
N GLU A 190 15.87 -1.00 -11.88
CA GLU A 190 16.52 -2.02 -11.05
C GLU A 190 17.76 -2.60 -11.71
N TYR A 191 17.66 -2.97 -12.99
CA TYR A 191 18.81 -3.43 -13.77
C TYR A 191 19.91 -2.36 -13.85
N LYS A 192 19.54 -1.10 -14.14
CA LYS A 192 20.47 0.03 -14.14
C LYS A 192 21.14 0.23 -12.78
N PHE A 193 20.40 0.06 -11.69
CA PHE A 193 20.97 0.17 -10.35
C PHE A 193 21.99 -0.94 -10.07
N LEU A 194 21.69 -2.19 -10.43
CA LEU A 194 22.64 -3.30 -10.28
C LEU A 194 23.90 -3.10 -11.14
N LYS A 195 23.74 -2.62 -12.37
CA LYS A 195 24.87 -2.23 -13.22
C LYS A 195 25.72 -1.12 -12.61
N PHE A 196 25.06 -0.12 -12.02
CA PHE A 196 25.74 0.95 -11.31
C PHE A 196 26.52 0.43 -10.09
N LEU A 197 25.93 -0.49 -9.30
CA LEU A 197 26.66 -1.16 -8.22
C LEU A 197 27.91 -1.86 -8.75
N GLN A 198 27.80 -2.62 -9.85
CA GLN A 198 28.94 -3.30 -10.47
C GLN A 198 30.07 -2.34 -10.88
N GLU A 199 29.74 -1.15 -11.40
CA GLU A 199 30.73 -0.15 -11.85
C GLU A 199 31.43 0.58 -10.70
N VAL A 200 30.68 0.81 -9.61
CA VAL A 200 31.15 1.62 -8.48
C VAL A 200 32.09 0.85 -7.55
N ILE A 201 31.90 -0.46 -7.46
CA ILE A 201 32.69 -1.27 -6.54
C ILE A 201 34.02 -1.62 -7.23
N PRO A 202 35.18 -1.34 -6.59
CA PRO A 202 36.48 -1.63 -7.19
C PRO A 202 36.62 -3.11 -7.58
N PRO A 203 37.34 -3.45 -8.67
CA PRO A 203 37.65 -4.84 -8.97
C PRO A 203 38.45 -5.47 -7.82
N PRO A 204 38.34 -6.80 -7.62
CA PRO A 204 39.09 -7.53 -6.59
C PRO A 204 40.61 -7.40 -6.77
#